data_AF-D8J9G5-F1
#
_entry.id   AF-D8J9G5-F1
#
_cell.length_a   1.000
_cell.length_b   1.000
_cell.length_c   1.000
_cell.angle_alpha   90.00
_cell.angle_beta   90.00
_cell.angle_gamma   90.00
#
_symmetry.space_group_name_H-M   'P 1'
#
loop_
_entity.id
_entity.type
_entity.pdbx_description
1 polymer ?
#
loop_
_entity_poly.entity_id
_entity_poly.type
_entity_poly.pdbx_seq_one_letter_code
_entity_poly.pdbx_strand_id
1 'polypeptide(L)'
;MMNTTHGAIGVAMASVTVLVLPEFAVVAAVAALLGSVFPDLDLLVGTHRKTLHFPIVGWVLALPATVWAALAPSLVSVGAAFFALGATVHAVTDAVGAGHELRPWERTSQQAVYAHALGRWITPRRWVRYDGAPEDLALMGVVTLPVLALYDGVVRNVMLAALGVSVIYTAIRKRMPELTPDWIKDSE
;
A
#
# COMPACT_ATOMS: atom_id res chain seq x y z
N MET A 1 -4.03 5.23 3.17
CA MET A 1 -4.77 4.32 4.09
C MET A 1 -3.74 3.78 5.08
N MET A 2 -4.05 2.80 5.95
CA MET A 2 -2.99 2.11 6.69
C MET A 2 -2.02 1.45 5.70
N ASN A 3 -0.73 1.45 6.02
CA ASN A 3 0.27 0.72 5.22
C ASN A 3 -0.08 -0.78 5.15
N THR A 4 -0.65 -1.35 6.21
CA THR A 4 -1.16 -2.73 6.20
C THR A 4 -2.28 -2.96 5.18
N THR A 5 -3.19 -2.00 4.99
CA THR A 5 -4.22 -2.04 3.94
C THR A 5 -3.59 -2.06 2.56
N HIS A 6 -2.59 -1.21 2.30
CA HIS A 6 -1.85 -1.21 1.03
C HIS A 6 -1.13 -2.54 0.80
N GLY A 7 -0.45 -3.08 1.82
CA GLY A 7 0.17 -4.39 1.78
C GLY A 7 -0.80 -5.52 1.45
N ALA A 8 -1.98 -5.54 2.08
CA ALA A 8 -2.99 -6.55 1.81
C ALA A 8 -3.60 -6.43 0.41
N ILE A 9 -3.81 -5.22 -0.11
CA ILE A 9 -4.23 -5.02 -1.50
C ILE A 9 -3.20 -5.65 -2.46
N GLY A 10 -1.91 -5.39 -2.24
CA GLY A 10 -0.84 -5.98 -3.05
C GLY A 10 -0.85 -7.51 -3.01
N VAL A 11 -0.91 -8.11 -1.83
CA VAL A 11 -0.93 -9.59 -1.68
C VAL A 11 -2.24 -10.20 -2.22
N ALA A 12 -3.36 -9.50 -2.09
CA ALA A 12 -4.63 -9.91 -2.71
C ALA A 12 -4.53 -9.96 -4.23
N MET A 13 -3.89 -8.96 -4.86
CA MET A 13 -3.59 -8.98 -6.30
C MET A 13 -2.69 -10.17 -6.66
N ALA A 14 -1.67 -10.46 -5.85
CA ALA A 14 -0.79 -11.62 -6.04
C ALA A 14 -1.51 -12.96 -5.96
N SER A 15 -2.67 -13.03 -5.29
CA SER A 15 -3.43 -14.28 -5.13
C SER A 15 -3.87 -14.92 -6.45
N VAL A 16 -3.93 -14.16 -7.55
CA VAL A 16 -4.16 -14.72 -8.89
C VAL A 16 -3.13 -15.80 -9.25
N THR A 17 -1.88 -15.64 -8.81
CA THR A 17 -0.79 -16.58 -9.11
C THR A 17 -1.00 -17.94 -8.48
N VAL A 18 -1.67 -18.04 -7.33
CA VAL A 18 -2.04 -19.33 -6.73
C VAL A 18 -2.88 -20.18 -7.69
N LEU A 19 -3.72 -19.53 -8.50
CA LEU A 19 -4.65 -20.19 -9.40
C LEU A 19 -4.03 -20.55 -10.76
N VAL A 20 -3.12 -19.72 -11.26
CA VAL A 20 -2.63 -19.83 -12.65
C VAL A 20 -1.17 -20.26 -12.77
N LEU A 21 -0.36 -19.97 -11.74
CA LEU A 21 1.11 -20.10 -11.74
C LEU A 21 1.62 -20.33 -10.29
N PRO A 22 1.17 -21.42 -9.61
CA PRO A 22 1.35 -21.60 -8.17
C PRO A 22 2.82 -21.65 -7.74
N GLU A 23 3.73 -22.08 -8.61
CA GLU A 23 5.18 -22.08 -8.38
C GLU A 23 5.76 -20.68 -8.11
N PHE A 24 5.07 -19.62 -8.57
CA PHE A 24 5.46 -18.24 -8.32
C PHE A 24 4.63 -17.56 -7.22
N ALA A 25 3.71 -18.26 -6.57
CA ALA A 25 2.74 -17.64 -5.67
C ALA A 25 3.38 -16.94 -4.47
N VAL A 26 4.40 -17.56 -3.87
CA VAL A 26 5.11 -16.99 -2.72
C VAL A 26 5.94 -15.78 -3.13
N VAL A 27 6.69 -15.86 -4.25
CA VAL A 27 7.50 -14.72 -4.71
C VAL A 27 6.62 -13.55 -5.11
N ALA A 28 5.48 -13.79 -5.75
CA ALA A 28 4.50 -12.77 -6.09
C ALA A 28 3.95 -12.08 -4.83
N ALA A 29 3.54 -12.85 -3.80
CA ALA A 29 3.04 -12.30 -2.54
C ALA A 29 4.08 -11.46 -1.82
N VAL A 30 5.32 -11.98 -1.67
CA VAL A 30 6.40 -11.26 -0.99
C VAL A 30 6.76 -9.98 -1.76
N ALA A 31 6.91 -10.07 -3.08
CA ALA A 31 7.24 -8.90 -3.89
C ALA A 31 6.12 -7.86 -3.87
N ALA A 32 4.85 -8.26 -3.95
CA ALA A 32 3.72 -7.35 -3.85
C ALA A 32 3.66 -6.65 -2.49
N LEU A 33 3.93 -7.37 -1.39
CA LEU A 33 4.01 -6.81 -0.05
C LEU A 33 5.15 -5.79 0.04
N LEU A 34 6.35 -6.16 -0.39
CA LEU A 34 7.52 -5.27 -0.38
C LEU A 34 7.29 -4.02 -1.25
N GLY A 35 6.73 -4.22 -2.45
CA GLY A 35 6.37 -3.13 -3.34
C GLY A 35 5.32 -2.20 -2.73
N SER A 36 4.33 -2.75 -2.02
CA SER A 36 3.31 -1.95 -1.34
C SER A 36 3.84 -1.19 -0.13
N VAL A 37 4.91 -1.67 0.52
CA VAL A 37 5.55 -0.96 1.64
C VAL A 37 6.54 0.09 1.13
N PHE A 38 7.15 -0.13 -0.04
CA PHE A 38 8.24 0.68 -0.56
C PHE A 38 7.95 2.20 -0.66
N PRO A 39 6.79 2.66 -1.17
CA PRO A 39 6.51 4.09 -1.25
C PRO A 39 6.64 4.81 0.10
N ASP A 40 6.13 4.22 1.18
CA ASP A 40 6.15 4.83 2.52
C ASP A 40 7.55 4.96 3.14
N LEU A 41 8.58 4.36 2.53
CA LEU A 41 9.96 4.62 2.95
C LEU A 41 10.37 6.07 2.73
N ASP A 42 9.60 6.85 1.96
CA ASP A 42 9.82 8.29 1.81
C ASP A 42 9.58 9.10 3.09
N LEU A 43 8.93 8.52 4.11
CA LEU A 43 8.94 9.05 5.48
C LEU A 43 10.34 9.18 6.08
N LEU A 44 11.30 8.38 5.59
CA LEU A 44 12.68 8.33 6.10
C LEU A 44 13.68 9.07 5.21
N VAL A 45 13.39 9.18 3.91
CA VAL A 45 14.37 9.62 2.90
C VAL A 45 13.92 10.83 2.08
N GLY A 46 12.72 11.38 2.33
CA GLY A 46 12.21 12.47 1.53
C GLY A 46 10.90 13.08 2.04
N THR A 47 10.06 13.52 1.09
CA THR A 47 8.74 14.07 1.37
C THR A 47 7.70 12.99 1.18
N HIS A 48 6.97 12.68 2.25
CA HIS A 48 5.96 11.64 2.23
C HIS A 48 4.89 11.87 1.16
N ARG A 49 4.51 10.80 0.45
CA ARG A 49 3.55 10.80 -0.66
C ARG A 49 3.99 11.61 -1.86
N LYS A 50 5.30 11.82 -1.98
CA LYS A 50 5.91 12.54 -3.09
C LYS A 50 7.22 11.90 -3.52
N THR A 51 8.15 11.58 -2.64
CA THR A 51 9.48 11.17 -3.11
C THR A 51 9.47 9.77 -3.73
N LEU A 52 8.72 8.83 -3.16
CA LEU A 52 8.66 7.45 -3.65
C LEU A 52 7.26 7.04 -4.15
N HIS A 53 6.28 7.95 -4.10
CA HIS A 53 4.92 7.71 -4.59
C HIS A 53 4.77 8.19 -6.03
N PHE A 54 4.57 7.24 -6.94
CA PHE A 54 4.42 7.52 -8.37
C PHE A 54 3.04 7.07 -8.90
N PRO A 55 1.94 7.77 -8.57
CA PRO A 55 0.57 7.32 -8.88
C PRO A 55 0.24 7.29 -10.38
N ILE A 56 1.04 7.97 -11.20
CA ILE A 56 0.88 8.01 -12.66
C ILE A 56 2.09 7.36 -13.33
N VAL A 57 3.29 7.86 -13.04
CA VAL A 57 4.53 7.41 -13.69
C VAL A 57 4.89 5.96 -13.33
N GLY A 58 4.46 5.45 -12.17
CA GLY A 58 4.70 4.05 -11.78
C GLY A 58 4.16 3.04 -12.79
N TRP A 59 3.07 3.37 -13.51
CA TRP A 59 2.50 2.51 -14.55
C TRP A 59 3.44 2.29 -15.74
N VAL A 60 4.38 3.22 -16.01
CA VAL A 60 5.41 3.06 -17.04
C VAL A 60 6.36 1.90 -16.72
N LEU A 61 6.52 1.53 -15.43
CA LEU A 61 7.28 0.37 -15.00
C LEU A 61 6.38 -0.85 -14.77
N ALA A 62 5.24 -0.66 -14.10
CA ALA A 62 4.36 -1.76 -13.73
C ALA A 62 3.76 -2.48 -14.94
N LEU A 63 3.33 -1.76 -15.99
CA LEU A 63 2.73 -2.40 -17.18
C LEU A 63 3.76 -3.22 -17.97
N PRO A 64 4.94 -2.71 -18.35
CA PRO A 64 5.95 -3.53 -19.04
C PRO A 64 6.44 -4.70 -18.19
N ALA A 65 6.62 -4.53 -16.87
CA ALA A 65 7.00 -5.63 -15.99
C ALA A 65 5.93 -6.72 -15.95
N THR A 66 4.65 -6.35 -15.94
CA THR A 66 3.52 -7.29 -16.02
C THR A 66 3.51 -8.04 -17.35
N VAL A 67 3.72 -7.35 -18.47
CA VAL A 67 3.82 -7.98 -19.80
C VAL A 67 5.02 -8.93 -19.85
N TRP A 68 6.16 -8.54 -19.29
CA TRP A 68 7.34 -9.40 -19.22
C TRP A 68 7.08 -10.66 -18.40
N ALA A 69 6.43 -10.55 -17.24
CA ALA A 69 6.04 -11.70 -16.43
C ALA A 69 5.08 -12.64 -17.16
N ALA A 70 4.16 -12.11 -17.98
CA ALA A 70 3.22 -12.90 -18.76
C ALA A 70 3.89 -13.64 -19.94
N LEU A 71 4.87 -13.03 -20.60
CA LEU A 71 5.55 -13.60 -21.77
C LEU A 71 6.68 -14.56 -21.39
N ALA A 72 7.37 -14.30 -20.27
CA ALA A 72 8.49 -15.10 -19.81
C ALA A 72 8.46 -15.23 -18.27
N PRO A 73 7.58 -16.09 -17.71
CA PRO A 73 7.47 -16.29 -16.28
C PRO A 73 8.78 -16.81 -15.66
N SER A 74 9.25 -16.11 -14.64
CA SER A 74 10.43 -16.46 -13.84
C SER A 74 10.32 -15.79 -12.47
N LEU A 75 11.15 -16.19 -11.50
CA LEU A 75 11.18 -15.53 -10.18
C LEU A 75 11.44 -14.02 -10.32
N VAL A 76 12.30 -13.62 -11.25
CA VAL A 76 12.67 -12.22 -11.48
C VAL A 76 11.53 -11.45 -12.14
N SER A 77 10.97 -11.96 -13.24
CA SER A 77 9.92 -11.25 -13.99
C SER A 77 8.63 -11.12 -13.17
N VAL A 78 8.21 -12.18 -12.47
CA VAL A 78 7.03 -12.17 -11.58
C VAL A 78 7.28 -11.27 -10.37
N GLY A 79 8.43 -11.38 -9.71
CA GLY A 79 8.78 -10.52 -8.58
C GLY A 79 8.80 -9.04 -8.97
N ALA A 80 9.44 -8.69 -10.10
CA ALA A 80 9.47 -7.32 -10.61
C ALA A 80 8.08 -6.77 -10.92
N ALA A 81 7.21 -7.58 -11.56
CA ALA A 81 5.84 -7.20 -11.87
C ALA A 81 5.05 -6.88 -10.59
N PHE A 82 5.03 -7.80 -9.62
CA PHE A 82 4.26 -7.62 -8.40
C PHE A 82 4.80 -6.54 -7.48
N PHE A 83 6.14 -6.35 -7.43
CA PHE A 83 6.73 -5.22 -6.73
C PHE A 83 6.29 -3.88 -7.35
N ALA A 84 6.42 -3.73 -8.67
CA ALA A 84 6.05 -2.51 -9.37
C ALA A 84 4.54 -2.22 -9.28
N LEU A 85 3.70 -3.27 -9.38
CA LEU A 85 2.26 -3.17 -9.18
C LEU A 85 1.91 -2.74 -7.76
N GLY A 86 2.50 -3.38 -6.74
CA GLY A 86 2.28 -3.02 -5.34
C GLY A 86 2.62 -1.55 -5.06
N ALA A 87 3.80 -1.10 -5.50
CA ALA A 87 4.23 0.29 -5.34
C ALA A 87 3.32 1.29 -6.06
N THR A 88 2.92 0.96 -7.29
CA THR A 88 2.06 1.84 -8.10
C THR A 88 0.65 1.91 -7.52
N VAL A 89 0.06 0.76 -7.16
CA VAL A 89 -1.29 0.69 -6.59
C VAL A 89 -1.35 1.32 -5.21
N HIS A 90 -0.30 1.19 -4.38
CA HIS A 90 -0.17 1.97 -3.16
C HIS A 90 -0.34 3.46 -3.45
N ALA A 91 0.51 4.03 -4.33
CA ALA A 91 0.49 5.45 -4.64
C ALA A 91 -0.85 5.92 -5.23
N VAL A 92 -1.48 5.10 -6.10
CA VAL A 92 -2.81 5.39 -6.66
C VAL A 92 -3.87 5.44 -5.56
N THR A 93 -3.83 4.48 -4.64
CA THR A 93 -4.84 4.34 -3.60
C THR A 93 -4.68 5.35 -2.47
N ASP A 94 -3.55 6.05 -2.34
CA ASP A 94 -3.47 7.23 -1.46
C ASP A 94 -4.45 8.33 -1.86
N ALA A 95 -4.73 8.49 -3.16
CA ALA A 95 -5.72 9.47 -3.62
C ALA A 95 -7.16 9.15 -3.14
N VAL A 96 -7.46 7.90 -2.77
CA VAL A 96 -8.78 7.53 -2.24
C VAL A 96 -8.92 7.77 -0.73
N GLY A 97 -7.79 7.98 -0.03
CA GLY A 97 -7.73 8.26 1.40
C GLY A 97 -7.80 9.76 1.74
N ALA A 98 -7.28 10.09 2.92
CA ALA A 98 -7.14 11.45 3.42
C ALA A 98 -5.87 12.15 2.90
N GLY A 99 -5.71 13.42 3.27
CA GLY A 99 -4.46 14.14 3.06
C GLY A 99 -3.31 13.57 3.89
N HIS A 100 -2.07 13.93 3.54
CA HIS A 100 -0.82 13.47 4.18
C HIS A 100 -0.54 14.08 5.57
N GLU A 101 -1.57 14.58 6.24
CA GLU A 101 -1.49 15.28 7.53
C GLU A 101 -1.47 14.31 8.73
N LEU A 102 -0.86 14.69 9.85
CA LEU A 102 -0.74 13.87 11.07
C LEU A 102 -2.11 13.57 11.70
N ARG A 103 -3.04 14.54 11.59
CA ARG A 103 -4.43 14.47 12.07
C ARG A 103 -5.44 14.52 10.91
N PRO A 104 -5.50 13.47 10.07
CA PRO A 104 -6.29 13.44 8.83
C PRO A 104 -7.80 13.58 9.01
N TRP A 105 -8.30 13.40 10.23
CA TRP A 105 -9.70 13.66 10.58
C TRP A 105 -10.04 15.16 10.68
N GLU A 106 -9.06 16.05 10.80
CA GLU A 106 -9.28 17.51 10.86
C GLU A 106 -9.43 18.12 9.46
N ARG A 107 -8.93 17.43 8.42
CA ARG A 107 -9.11 17.77 7.01
C ARG A 107 -8.52 19.13 6.59
N THR A 108 -7.36 19.50 7.14
CA THR A 108 -6.70 20.78 6.86
C THR A 108 -5.89 20.75 5.56
N SER A 109 -5.48 19.57 5.10
CA SER A 109 -4.72 19.35 3.88
C SER A 109 -5.58 18.92 2.69
N GLN A 110 -5.29 19.51 1.53
CA GLN A 110 -5.85 19.13 0.21
C GLN A 110 -4.84 18.35 -0.63
N GLN A 111 -3.79 17.82 -0.01
CA GLN A 111 -2.69 17.12 -0.68
C GLN A 111 -2.71 15.64 -0.31
N ALA A 112 -3.18 14.79 -1.22
CA ALA A 112 -3.25 13.35 -1.03
C ALA A 112 -1.96 12.65 -1.46
N VAL A 113 -1.58 12.82 -2.72
CA VAL A 113 -0.37 12.21 -3.32
C VAL A 113 0.10 13.09 -4.49
N TYR A 114 1.41 13.23 -4.66
CA TYR A 114 1.97 14.11 -5.67
C TYR A 114 2.01 13.43 -7.06
N ALA A 115 1.44 14.09 -8.06
CA ALA A 115 1.46 13.63 -9.44
C ALA A 115 2.60 14.30 -10.22
N HIS A 116 3.77 13.67 -10.26
CA HIS A 116 4.97 14.18 -10.96
C HIS A 116 4.72 14.57 -12.42
N ALA A 117 3.98 13.72 -13.15
CA ALA A 117 3.64 13.98 -14.55
C ALA A 117 2.81 15.28 -14.75
N LEU A 118 2.11 15.73 -13.70
CA LEU A 118 1.25 16.91 -13.74
C LEU A 118 1.81 18.09 -12.92
N GLY A 119 2.94 17.90 -12.23
CA GLY A 119 3.55 18.92 -11.38
C GLY A 119 2.67 19.42 -10.22
N ARG A 120 1.72 18.61 -9.73
CA ARG A 120 0.76 19.03 -8.70
C ARG A 120 0.31 17.90 -7.78
N TRP A 121 -0.20 18.27 -6.62
CA TRP A 121 -0.87 17.34 -5.71
C TRP A 121 -2.25 16.94 -6.22
N ILE A 122 -2.58 15.65 -6.08
CA ILE A 122 -3.94 15.14 -6.23
C ILE A 122 -4.71 15.42 -4.94
N THR A 123 -5.96 15.87 -5.06
CA THR A 123 -6.82 16.14 -3.91
C THR A 123 -7.34 14.84 -3.26
N PRO A 124 -7.46 14.79 -1.93
CA PRO A 124 -7.93 13.59 -1.23
C PRO A 124 -9.42 13.37 -1.48
N ARG A 125 -9.79 12.19 -1.97
CA ARG A 125 -11.20 11.83 -2.17
C ARG A 125 -11.93 11.46 -0.88
N ARG A 126 -11.20 11.02 0.15
CA ARG A 126 -11.72 10.67 1.48
C ARG A 126 -12.83 9.62 1.43
N TRP A 127 -12.76 8.67 0.50
CA TRP A 127 -13.62 7.48 0.49
C TRP A 127 -13.34 6.62 1.71
N VAL A 128 -12.05 6.49 2.05
CA VAL A 128 -11.59 6.12 3.39
C VAL A 128 -11.26 7.41 4.13
N ARG A 129 -11.93 7.69 5.25
CA ARG A 129 -11.87 9.04 5.88
C ARG A 129 -10.47 9.41 6.35
N TYR A 130 -9.71 8.42 6.81
CA TYR A 130 -8.31 8.52 7.24
C TYR A 130 -7.71 7.12 7.44
N ASP A 131 -6.38 7.04 7.49
CA ASP A 131 -5.68 5.80 7.79
C ASP A 131 -6.01 5.30 9.21
N GLY A 132 -6.45 4.05 9.35
CA GLY A 132 -6.88 3.51 10.64
C GLY A 132 -8.27 4.01 11.08
N ALA A 133 -9.08 4.50 10.16
CA ALA A 133 -10.52 4.63 10.40
C ALA A 133 -11.20 3.24 10.44
N PRO A 134 -12.36 3.07 11.10
CA PRO A 134 -13.06 1.79 11.12
C PRO A 134 -13.34 1.19 9.74
N GLU A 135 -13.65 2.02 8.74
CA GLU A 135 -13.83 1.58 7.36
C GLU A 135 -12.53 1.18 6.65
N ASP A 136 -11.38 1.72 7.07
CA ASP A 136 -10.07 1.27 6.56
C ASP A 136 -9.77 -0.14 7.08
N LEU A 137 -10.05 -0.40 8.37
CA LEU A 137 -9.94 -1.74 8.95
C LEU A 137 -10.92 -2.72 8.30
N ALA A 138 -12.15 -2.30 8.01
CA ALA A 138 -13.11 -3.12 7.29
C ALA A 138 -12.63 -3.45 5.87
N LEU A 139 -12.09 -2.46 5.16
CA LEU A 139 -11.48 -2.66 3.84
C LEU A 139 -10.32 -3.65 3.91
N MET A 140 -9.38 -3.47 4.85
CA MET A 140 -8.29 -4.40 5.13
C MET A 140 -8.81 -5.82 5.34
N GLY A 141 -9.87 -6.00 6.15
CA GLY A 141 -10.50 -7.29 6.38
C GLY A 141 -11.03 -7.93 5.09
N VAL A 142 -11.74 -7.16 4.26
CA VAL A 142 -12.32 -7.64 3.00
C VAL A 142 -11.24 -8.02 1.99
N VAL A 143 -10.23 -7.16 1.77
CA VAL A 143 -9.16 -7.45 0.79
C VAL A 143 -8.27 -8.61 1.23
N THR A 144 -8.22 -8.91 2.53
CA THR A 144 -7.45 -10.05 3.07
C THR A 144 -8.15 -11.39 2.83
N LEU A 145 -9.47 -11.42 2.59
CA LEU A 145 -10.23 -12.66 2.36
C LEU A 145 -9.64 -13.59 1.28
N PRO A 146 -9.33 -13.12 0.04
CA PRO A 146 -8.72 -13.99 -0.96
C PRO A 146 -7.38 -14.56 -0.49
N VAL A 147 -6.61 -13.79 0.28
CA VAL A 147 -5.32 -14.26 0.80
C VAL A 147 -5.50 -15.39 1.80
N LEU A 148 -6.46 -15.26 2.73
CA LEU A 148 -6.75 -16.30 3.72
C LEU A 148 -7.34 -17.57 3.09
N ALA A 149 -8.07 -17.42 2.00
CA ALA A 149 -8.67 -18.55 1.28
C ALA A 149 -7.67 -19.31 0.41
N LEU A 150 -6.70 -18.61 -0.19
CA LEU A 150 -5.81 -19.17 -1.22
C LEU A 150 -4.41 -19.50 -0.72
N TYR A 151 -3.87 -18.74 0.24
CA TYR A 151 -2.55 -18.99 0.80
C TYR A 151 -2.61 -19.79 2.10
N ASP A 152 -1.56 -20.56 2.34
CA ASP A 152 -1.26 -21.20 3.61
C ASP A 152 0.11 -20.74 4.16
N GLY A 153 0.55 -21.38 5.24
CA GLY A 153 1.87 -21.17 5.82
C GLY A 153 2.21 -19.72 6.13
N VAL A 154 3.39 -19.28 5.67
CA VAL A 154 3.98 -17.99 6.02
C VAL A 154 3.16 -16.80 5.52
N VAL A 155 2.65 -16.85 4.28
CA VAL A 155 1.91 -15.72 3.69
C VAL A 155 0.62 -15.47 4.46
N ARG A 156 -0.13 -16.54 4.77
CA ARG A 156 -1.35 -16.44 5.57
C ARG A 156 -1.07 -15.91 6.97
N ASN A 157 -0.02 -16.40 7.62
CA ASN A 157 0.34 -15.98 8.98
C ASN A 157 0.76 -14.51 9.03
N VAL A 158 1.52 -14.03 8.03
CA VAL A 158 1.89 -12.61 7.93
C VAL A 158 0.66 -11.73 7.75
N MET A 159 -0.32 -12.12 6.93
CA MET A 159 -1.57 -11.35 6.78
C MET A 159 -2.42 -11.35 8.06
N LEU A 160 -2.52 -12.48 8.76
CA LEU A 160 -3.21 -12.54 10.06
C LEU A 160 -2.52 -11.63 11.09
N ALA A 161 -1.19 -11.61 11.12
CA ALA A 161 -0.44 -10.69 11.97
C ALA A 161 -0.68 -9.23 11.58
N ALA A 162 -0.65 -8.90 10.29
CA ALA A 162 -0.94 -7.55 9.79
C ALA A 162 -2.37 -7.10 10.14
N LEU A 163 -3.35 -8.01 10.09
CA LEU A 163 -4.72 -7.74 10.53
C LEU A 163 -4.78 -7.43 12.03
N GLY A 164 -4.09 -8.23 12.87
CA GLY A 164 -3.98 -7.98 14.30
C GLY A 164 -3.36 -6.62 14.63
N VAL A 165 -2.26 -6.27 13.94
CA VAL A 165 -1.63 -4.94 14.05
C VAL A 165 -2.59 -3.84 13.62
N SER A 166 -3.36 -4.05 12.55
CA SER A 166 -4.34 -3.07 12.04
C SER A 166 -5.47 -2.80 13.04
N VAL A 167 -5.94 -3.82 13.77
CA VAL A 167 -6.93 -3.66 14.84
C VAL A 167 -6.38 -2.77 15.95
N ILE A 168 -5.16 -3.06 16.42
CA ILE A 168 -4.50 -2.27 17.48
C ILE A 168 -4.29 -0.84 17.00
N TYR A 169 -3.75 -0.66 15.79
CA TYR A 169 -3.50 0.64 15.18
C TYR A 169 -4.78 1.47 15.10
N THR A 170 -5.86 0.90 14.57
CA THR A 170 -7.17 1.54 14.47
C THR A 170 -7.68 2.01 15.83
N ALA A 171 -7.52 1.19 16.87
CA ALA A 171 -7.95 1.52 18.23
C ALA A 171 -7.18 2.71 18.83
N ILE A 172 -5.88 2.84 18.52
CA ILE A 172 -5.01 3.88 19.08
C ILE A 172 -4.74 5.06 18.15
N ARG A 173 -5.20 5.01 16.88
CA ARG A 173 -4.84 5.97 15.81
C ARG A 173 -4.98 7.43 16.21
N LYS A 174 -6.04 7.77 16.95
CA LYS A 174 -6.29 9.15 17.39
C LYS A 174 -5.35 9.65 18.50
N ARG A 175 -4.71 8.74 19.23
CA ARG A 175 -3.70 9.05 20.26
C ARG A 175 -2.28 9.08 19.69
N MET A 176 -2.04 8.45 18.54
CA MET A 176 -0.72 8.41 17.90
C MET A 176 -0.05 9.79 17.75
N PRO A 177 -0.74 10.88 17.33
CA PRO A 177 -0.11 12.20 17.23
C PRO A 177 0.51 12.71 18.54
N GLU A 178 0.00 12.29 19.70
CA GLU A 178 0.50 12.66 21.01
C GLU A 178 1.78 11.89 21.38
N LEU A 179 1.97 10.70 20.77
CA LEU A 179 3.10 9.81 20.97
C LEU A 179 4.21 10.00 19.91
N THR A 180 3.91 10.74 18.84
CA THR A 180 4.85 11.01 17.75
C THR A 180 6.00 11.90 18.24
N PRO A 181 7.27 11.56 17.97
CA PRO A 181 8.43 12.41 18.25
C PRO A 181 8.34 13.79 17.58
N ASP A 182 8.90 14.82 18.22
CA ASP A 182 8.77 16.21 17.75
C ASP A 182 9.38 16.44 16.34
N TRP A 183 10.45 15.74 16.00
CA TRP A 183 11.08 15.85 14.66
C TRP A 183 10.17 15.38 13.52
N ILE A 184 9.16 14.54 13.78
CA ILE A 184 8.13 14.19 12.79
C ILE A 184 7.06 15.28 12.72
N LYS A 185 6.72 15.90 13.86
CA LYS A 185 5.72 16.99 13.91
C LYS A 185 6.19 18.23 13.15
N ASP A 186 7.49 18.52 13.18
CA ASP A 186 8.09 19.68 12.52
C ASP A 186 8.28 19.50 11.00
N SER A 187 7.90 18.34 10.44
CA SER A 187 8.04 18.02 9.01
C SER A 187 6.79 18.31 8.17
N GLU A 188 5.71 18.78 8.79
CA GLU A 188 4.50 19.34 8.13
C GLU A 188 4.68 20.82 7.75
#